data_AF-A0A0R2QKX3-F1
#
_entry.id   AF-A0A0R2QKX3-F1
#
_cell.length_a   1.000
_cell.length_b   1.000
_cell.length_c   1.000
_cell.angle_alpha   90.00
_cell.angle_beta   90.00
_cell.angle_gamma   90.00
#
_symmetry.space_group_name_H-M   'P 1'
#
loop_
_entity.id
_entity.type
_entity.pdbx_description
1 polymer ?
#
loop_
_entity_poly.entity_id
_entity_poly.type
_entity_poly.pdbx_seq_one_letter_code
_entity_poly.pdbx_strand_id
1 'polypeptide(L)'
;MEFNILLRELTPFEHLVCEHLCEGMTNAAIAKATSHTEKVVENTVSRAAHAFSINSTAEVNVRVLLALAYRSHFGDKAFDKLGIACHHLVVGPNGEQICTQHNE
;
A
#
# COMPACT_ATOMS: atom_id res chain seq x y z
N MET A 1 7.57 13.12 15.55
CA MET A 1 6.11 13.35 15.47
C MET A 1 5.59 12.33 14.47
N GLU A 2 5.05 11.20 14.95
CA GLU A 2 4.43 10.21 14.08
C GLU A 2 3.11 10.79 13.57
N PHE A 3 3.09 11.18 12.29
CA PHE A 3 1.84 11.52 11.61
C PHE A 3 1.19 10.21 11.16
N ASN A 4 0.34 9.64 12.00
CA ASN A 4 -0.41 8.45 11.63
C ASN A 4 -1.61 8.87 10.77
N ILE A 5 -1.51 8.64 9.47
CA ILE A 5 -2.55 9.00 8.48
C ILE A 5 -3.69 7.96 8.47
N LEU A 6 -3.50 6.81 9.11
CA LEU A 6 -4.49 5.74 9.21
C LEU A 6 -5.49 5.98 10.33
N LEU A 7 -6.78 5.98 9.98
CA LEU A 7 -7.89 5.97 10.94
C LEU A 7 -8.11 4.61 11.61
N ARG A 8 -7.67 3.54 10.93
CA ARG A 8 -7.69 2.16 11.44
C ARG A 8 -6.57 1.36 10.80
N GLU A 9 -6.20 0.25 11.43
CA GLU A 9 -5.31 -0.71 10.80
C GLU A 9 -5.97 -1.41 9.60
N LEU A 10 -5.14 -1.76 8.62
CA LEU A 10 -5.56 -2.54 7.45
C LEU A 10 -5.56 -4.03 7.80
N THR A 11 -6.50 -4.77 7.22
CA THR A 11 -6.50 -6.23 7.31
C THR A 11 -5.40 -6.83 6.44
N PRO A 12 -4.95 -8.08 6.68
CA PRO A 12 -3.95 -8.74 5.83
C PRO A 12 -4.35 -8.77 4.35
N PHE A 13 -5.64 -8.94 4.07
CA PHE A 13 -6.14 -8.91 2.70
C PHE A 13 -6.12 -7.51 2.07
N GLU A 14 -6.34 -6.46 2.87
CA GLU A 14 -6.21 -5.08 2.40
C GLU A 14 -4.77 -4.70 2.09
N HIS A 15 -3.81 -5.17 2.91
CA HIS A 15 -2.38 -5.04 2.60
C HIS A 15 -2.05 -5.71 1.26
N LEU A 16 -2.43 -6.96 1.07
CA LEU A 16 -2.19 -7.70 -0.17
C LEU A 16 -2.77 -6.99 -1.40
N VAL A 17 -4.01 -6.48 -1.31
CA VAL A 17 -4.65 -5.73 -2.41
C VAL A 17 -3.91 -4.40 -2.66
N CYS A 18 -3.48 -3.69 -1.61
CA CYS A 18 -2.74 -2.44 -1.75
C CYS A 18 -1.36 -2.64 -2.35
N GLU A 19 -0.67 -3.74 -2.05
CA GLU A 19 0.61 -4.09 -2.67
C GLU A 19 0.48 -4.31 -4.18
N HIS A 20 -0.49 -5.12 -4.63
CA HIS A 20 -0.72 -5.29 -6.06
C HIS A 20 -1.23 -4.02 -6.75
N LEU A 21 -2.00 -3.20 -6.04
CA LEU A 21 -2.43 -1.89 -6.54
C LEU A 21 -1.23 -0.95 -6.71
N CYS A 22 -0.27 -1.00 -5.80
CA CYS A 22 1.01 -0.33 -5.92
C CYS A 22 1.76 -0.81 -7.17
N GLU A 23 1.73 -2.09 -7.51
CA GLU A 23 2.33 -2.62 -8.74
C GLU A 23 1.61 -2.19 -10.04
N GLY A 24 0.54 -1.39 -9.93
CA GLY A 24 -0.21 -0.87 -11.08
C GLY A 24 -1.21 -1.86 -11.67
N MET A 25 -1.51 -2.96 -10.97
CA MET A 25 -2.44 -3.98 -11.45
C MET A 25 -3.88 -3.44 -11.53
N THR A 26 -4.67 -3.97 -12.47
CA THR A 26 -6.12 -3.69 -12.58
C THR A 26 -6.91 -4.55 -11.59
N ASN A 27 -8.18 -4.20 -11.32
CA ASN A 27 -9.05 -5.04 -10.46
C ASN A 27 -9.14 -6.48 -10.96
N ALA A 28 -9.28 -6.68 -12.27
CA ALA A 28 -9.27 -7.99 -12.91
C ALA A 28 -8.00 -8.79 -12.64
N ALA A 29 -6.84 -8.14 -12.77
CA ALA A 29 -5.55 -8.78 -12.54
C ALA A 29 -5.36 -9.16 -11.06
N ILE A 30 -5.73 -8.27 -10.13
CA ILE A 30 -5.66 -8.54 -8.68
C ILE A 30 -6.64 -9.65 -8.30
N ALA A 31 -7.86 -9.63 -8.85
CA ALA A 31 -8.89 -10.64 -8.61
C ALA A 31 -8.39 -12.03 -9.03
N LYS A 32 -7.77 -12.12 -10.21
CA LYS A 32 -7.12 -13.35 -10.69
C LYS A 32 -5.96 -13.79 -9.80
N ALA A 33 -5.07 -12.86 -9.41
CA ALA A 33 -3.90 -13.17 -8.58
C ALA A 33 -4.29 -13.65 -7.18
N THR A 34 -5.36 -13.10 -6.62
CA THR A 34 -5.83 -13.40 -5.27
C THR A 34 -6.92 -14.48 -5.23
N SER A 35 -7.35 -15.02 -6.38
CA SER A 35 -8.47 -15.97 -6.49
C SER A 35 -9.80 -15.46 -5.89
N HIS A 36 -10.08 -14.17 -6.10
CA HIS A 36 -11.33 -13.50 -5.71
C HIS A 36 -12.03 -12.91 -6.94
N THR A 37 -13.21 -12.30 -6.74
CA THR A 37 -13.92 -11.57 -7.80
C THR A 37 -13.46 -10.12 -7.88
N GLU A 38 -13.61 -9.49 -9.05
CA GLU A 38 -13.32 -8.06 -9.22
C GLU A 38 -14.08 -7.18 -8.24
N LYS A 39 -15.33 -7.54 -7.92
CA LYS A 39 -16.14 -6.79 -6.97
C LYS A 39 -15.58 -6.84 -5.55
N VAL A 40 -15.01 -7.98 -5.14
CA VAL A 40 -14.32 -8.10 -3.85
C VAL A 40 -13.10 -7.18 -3.80
N VAL A 41 -12.31 -7.12 -4.87
CA VAL A 41 -11.17 -6.22 -4.97
C VAL A 41 -11.61 -4.76 -4.91
N GLU A 42 -12.62 -4.36 -5.69
CA GLU A 42 -13.17 -3.00 -5.70
C GLU A 42 -13.63 -2.57 -4.31
N ASN A 43 -14.43 -3.40 -3.63
CA ASN A 43 -14.89 -3.12 -2.27
C ASN A 43 -13.72 -3.02 -1.28
N THR A 44 -12.68 -3.83 -1.46
CA THR A 44 -11.48 -3.82 -0.60
C THR A 44 -10.66 -2.55 -0.81
N VAL A 45 -10.47 -2.11 -2.06
CA VAL A 45 -9.84 -0.83 -2.39
C VAL A 45 -10.61 0.34 -1.76
N SER A 46 -11.94 0.32 -1.84
CA SER A 46 -12.78 1.35 -1.21
C SER A 46 -12.64 1.38 0.32
N ARG A 47 -12.65 0.21 0.99
CA ARG A 47 -12.44 0.13 2.44
C ARG A 47 -11.04 0.55 2.89
N ALA A 48 -10.01 0.24 2.10
CA ALA A 48 -8.65 0.68 2.36
C ALA A 48 -8.50 2.20 2.17
N ALA A 49 -9.08 2.78 1.12
CA ALA A 49 -9.12 4.22 0.90
C ALA A 49 -9.75 4.97 2.09
N HIS A 50 -10.86 4.46 2.63
CA HIS A 50 -11.48 5.01 3.84
C HIS A 50 -10.56 4.94 5.07
N ALA A 51 -9.74 3.90 5.21
CA ALA A 51 -8.77 3.82 6.32
C ALA A 51 -7.72 4.94 6.25
N PHE A 52 -7.39 5.44 5.05
CA PHE A 52 -6.50 6.59 4.83
C PHE A 52 -7.24 7.94 4.76
N SER A 53 -8.52 8.01 5.14
CA SER A 53 -9.35 9.22 4.99
C SER A 53 -9.48 9.74 3.55
N ILE A 54 -9.30 8.87 2.54
CA ILE A 54 -9.41 9.24 1.13
C ILE A 54 -10.87 9.16 0.71
N ASN A 55 -11.45 10.30 0.33
CA ASN A 55 -12.81 10.37 -0.18
C ASN A 55 -12.82 10.25 -1.71
N SER A 56 -13.73 9.45 -2.26
CA SER A 56 -13.96 9.38 -3.70
C SER A 56 -14.74 10.61 -4.17
N THR A 57 -14.15 11.40 -5.07
CA THR A 57 -14.83 12.46 -5.81
C THR A 57 -14.66 12.25 -7.31
N ALA A 58 -15.45 12.92 -8.15
CA ALA A 58 -15.37 12.77 -9.61
C ALA A 58 -14.01 13.19 -10.19
N GLU A 59 -13.25 14.01 -9.48
CA GLU A 59 -11.96 14.55 -9.91
C GLU A 59 -10.77 13.74 -9.38
N VAL A 60 -10.99 12.84 -8.42
CA VAL A 60 -9.93 12.13 -7.70
C VAL A 60 -9.85 10.68 -8.13
N ASN A 61 -8.70 10.27 -8.65
CA ASN A 61 -8.40 8.86 -8.85
C ASN A 61 -7.99 8.21 -7.52
N VAL A 62 -8.97 7.62 -6.84
CA VAL A 62 -8.81 6.98 -5.52
C VAL A 62 -7.68 5.95 -5.52
N ARG A 63 -7.50 5.19 -6.61
CA ARG A 63 -6.44 4.17 -6.68
C ARG A 63 -5.06 4.82 -6.60
N VAL A 64 -4.84 5.88 -7.38
CA VAL A 64 -3.54 6.56 -7.41
C VAL A 64 -3.22 7.16 -6.03
N LEU A 65 -4.19 7.85 -5.41
CA LEU A 65 -3.98 8.39 -4.06
C LEU A 65 -3.76 7.31 -3.00
N LEU A 66 -4.52 6.21 -3.06
CA LEU A 66 -4.34 5.10 -2.14
C LEU A 66 -2.96 4.46 -2.30
N ALA A 67 -2.49 4.25 -3.54
CA ALA A 67 -1.15 3.73 -3.81
C ALA A 67 -0.06 4.62 -3.19
N LEU A 68 -0.18 5.94 -3.39
CA LEU A 68 0.75 6.92 -2.84
C LEU A 68 0.73 6.92 -1.31
N ALA A 69 -0.46 7.01 -0.70
CA ALA A 69 -0.62 7.00 0.75
C ALA A 69 -0.07 5.71 1.39
N TYR A 70 -0.38 4.56 0.79
CA TYR A 70 0.11 3.27 1.24
C TYR A 70 1.65 3.18 1.18
N ARG A 71 2.27 3.56 0.04
CA ARG A 71 3.73 3.58 -0.12
C ARG A 71 4.43 4.57 0.81
N SER A 72 3.81 5.72 1.07
CA SER A 72 4.35 6.70 2.02
C SER A 72 4.29 6.22 3.46
N HIS A 73 3.28 5.42 3.82
CA HIS A 73 3.08 4.94 5.19
C HIS A 73 3.86 3.65 5.49
N PHE A 74 3.71 2.63 4.64
CA PHE A 74 4.34 1.31 4.83
C PHE A 74 5.64 1.11 4.03
N GLY A 75 6.09 2.14 3.33
CA GLY A 75 7.21 2.02 2.41
C GLY A 75 6.84 1.34 1.10
N ASP A 76 7.80 1.31 0.19
CA ASP A 76 7.61 0.90 -1.18
C ASP A 76 8.57 -0.23 -1.58
N LYS A 77 8.06 -1.46 -1.67
CA LYS A 77 8.82 -2.65 -2.06
C LYS A 77 9.40 -2.55 -3.49
N ALA A 78 8.91 -1.63 -4.32
CA ALA A 78 9.48 -1.41 -5.64
C ALA A 78 10.88 -0.75 -5.57
N PHE A 79 11.17 0.04 -4.52
CA PHE A 79 12.51 0.60 -4.34
C PHE A 79 13.55 -0.48 -4.04
N ASP A 80 13.17 -1.52 -3.31
CA ASP A 80 14.04 -2.68 -3.06
C ASP A 80 14.38 -3.40 -4.37
N LYS A 81 13.39 -3.59 -5.25
CA LYS A 81 13.58 -4.16 -6.59
C LYS A 81 14.51 -3.31 -7.48
N LEU A 82 14.58 -2.01 -7.22
CA LEU A 82 15.44 -1.06 -7.96
C LEU A 82 16.81 -0.85 -7.29
N GLY A 83 17.05 -1.43 -6.11
CA GLY A 83 18.27 -1.22 -5.33
C GLY A 83 18.43 0.21 -4.82
N ILE A 84 17.32 0.95 -4.66
CA ILE A 84 17.32 2.34 -4.20
C ILE A 84 16.94 2.35 -2.72
N ALA A 85 17.69 3.10 -1.90
CA ALA A 85 17.37 3.26 -0.49
C ALA A 85 16.03 4.00 -0.31
N CYS A 86 15.08 3.39 0.40
CA CYS A 86 13.84 4.06 0.79
C CYS A 86 14.11 5.09 1.89
N HIS A 87 13.22 6.06 2.05
CA HIS A 87 13.37 7.12 3.07
C HIS A 87 13.26 6.60 4.52
N HIS A 88 12.77 5.37 4.70
CA HIS A 88 12.62 4.69 5.98
C HIS A 88 13.81 3.78 6.32
N LEU A 89 14.86 3.81 5.49
CA LEU A 89 16.07 3.01 5.69
C LEU A 89 16.84 3.52 6.91
N VAL A 90 17.06 2.64 7.89
CA VAL A 90 17.94 2.89 9.04
C VAL A 90 19.03 1.82 9.10
N VAL A 91 20.17 2.19 9.68
CA VAL A 91 21.24 1.23 9.95
C VAL A 91 20.89 0.48 11.23
N GLY A 92 20.65 -0.83 11.10
CA GLY A 92 20.38 -1.72 12.21
C GLY A 92 21.61 -1.97 13.10
N PRO A 93 21.43 -2.65 14.24
CA PRO A 93 22.49 -2.87 15.24
C PRO A 93 23.74 -3.59 14.69
N ASN A 94 23.57 -4.37 13.62
CA ASN A 94 24.63 -5.17 12.98
C ASN A 94 25.20 -4.52 11.70
N GLY A 95 24.84 -3.27 11.40
CA GLY A 95 25.27 -2.57 10.18
C GLY A 95 24.43 -2.86 8.94
N GLU A 96 23.35 -3.64 9.07
CA GLU A 96 22.41 -3.92 7.98
C GLU A 96 21.51 -2.71 7.71
N GLN A 97 21.21 -2.43 6.43
CA GLN A 97 20.27 -1.39 6.04
C GLN A 97 18.86 -1.98 6.07
N ILE A 98 18.05 -1.61 7.07
CA ILE A 98 16.72 -2.16 7.31
C ILE A 98 15.71 -1.04 7.15
N CYS A 99 14.63 -1.27 6.40
CA CYS A 99 13.49 -0.35 6.38
C CYS A 99 12.62 -0.60 7.61
N THR A 100 12.39 0.41 8.44
CA THR A 100 11.55 0.25 9.65
C THR A 100 10.06 0.11 9.37
N GLN A 101 9.63 0.23 8.10
CA GLN A 101 8.23 0.20 7.69
C GLN A 101 7.92 -0.94 6.70
N HIS A 102 8.93 -1.54 6.07
CA HIS A 102 8.75 -2.76 5.28
C HIS A 102 8.66 -3.94 6.24
N ASN A 103 7.45 -4.29 6.66
CA ASN A 103 7.24 -5.59 7.30
C ASN A 103 7.07 -6.67 6.22
N GLU A 104 7.89 -7.72 6.30
CA GLU A 104 7.74 -8.97 5.52
C GLU A 104 6.43 -9.70 5.87
#